data_AF-A0A317K5X7-F1
#
_entry.id   AF-A0A317K5X7-F1
#
_cell.length_a   1.000
_cell.length_b   1.000
_cell.length_c   1.000
_cell.angle_alpha   90.00
_cell.angle_beta   90.00
_cell.angle_gamma   90.00
#
_symmetry.space_group_name_H-M   'P 1'
#
loop_
_entity.id
_entity.type
_entity.pdbx_description
1 polymer ?
#
loop_
_entity_poly.entity_id
_entity_poly.type
_entity_poly.pdbx_seq_one_letter_code
_entity_poly.pdbx_strand_id
1 'polypeptide(L)'
;MIAYALCLAIPTLPVLWLWGRPLFTGRWTTPGWFIGTAGLCVGATAVTWFVGAFAGSSLDPEESCHAAGATYDSAYRSAHWQEPSRWFPLHNRCNASYDLVPAWVNPALVLLPLLAIGCLGVAVRLAVARRGTRIGSAAGPS
;
A
#
# COMPACT_ATOMS: atom_id res chain seq x y z
N MET A 1 22.94 -12.58 3.31
CA MET A 1 22.00 -12.26 2.21
C MET A 1 21.24 -13.49 1.71
N ILE A 2 21.90 -14.61 1.36
CA ILE A 2 21.26 -15.81 0.80
C ILE A 2 20.25 -16.48 1.77
N ALA A 3 20.60 -16.60 3.06
CA ALA A 3 19.70 -17.17 4.06
C ALA A 3 18.42 -16.33 4.27
N TYR A 4 18.53 -15.00 4.18
CA TYR A 4 17.40 -14.08 4.29
C TYR A 4 16.47 -14.17 3.06
N ALA A 5 17.06 -14.27 1.87
CA ALA A 5 16.33 -14.48 0.63
C ALA A 5 15.56 -15.80 0.62
N LEU A 6 16.15 -16.88 1.14
CA LEU A 6 15.49 -18.19 1.26
C LEU A 6 14.35 -18.16 2.29
N CYS A 7 14.56 -17.56 3.47
CA CYS A 7 13.50 -17.43 4.49
C CYS A 7 12.29 -16.62 4.01
N LEU A 8 12.49 -15.65 3.09
CA LEU A 8 11.40 -14.88 2.48
C LEU A 8 10.80 -15.58 1.26
N ALA A 9 11.61 -16.27 0.44
CA ALA A 9 11.14 -16.96 -0.76
C ALA A 9 10.26 -18.18 -0.43
N ILE A 10 10.61 -18.93 0.62
CA ILE A 10 9.92 -20.18 0.99
C ILE A 10 8.44 -19.97 1.34
N PRO A 11 8.03 -18.94 2.11
CA PRO A 11 6.61 -18.66 2.34
C PRO A 11 5.95 -17.88 1.19
N THR A 12 6.67 -17.02 0.48
CA THR A 12 6.08 -16.17 -0.56
C THR A 12 5.73 -16.93 -1.84
N LEU A 13 6.57 -17.88 -2.27
CA LEU A 13 6.32 -18.69 -3.46
C LEU A 13 5.04 -19.54 -3.37
N PRO A 14 4.74 -20.29 -2.30
CA PRO A 14 3.50 -21.04 -2.19
C PRO A 14 2.28 -20.13 -2.04
N VAL A 15 2.41 -18.98 -1.38
CA VAL A 15 1.33 -17.98 -1.30
C VAL A 15 1.03 -17.39 -2.68
N LEU A 16 2.06 -16.98 -3.42
CA LEU A 16 1.94 -16.47 -4.79
C LEU A 16 1.45 -17.54 -5.76
N TRP A 17 1.83 -18.80 -5.57
CA TRP A 17 1.37 -19.92 -6.39
C TRP A 17 -0.11 -20.24 -6.14
N LEU A 18 -0.50 -20.40 -4.87
CA LEU A 18 -1.90 -20.63 -4.50
C LEU A 18 -2.78 -19.45 -4.91
N TRP A 19 -2.23 -18.22 -4.84
CA TRP A 19 -2.91 -17.05 -5.34
C TRP A 19 -2.90 -16.98 -6.89
N GLY A 20 -1.86 -17.42 -7.58
CA GLY A 20 -1.80 -17.41 -9.04
C GLY A 20 -2.70 -18.44 -9.70
N ARG A 21 -2.91 -19.61 -9.07
CA ARG A 21 -3.67 -20.73 -9.66
C ARG A 21 -5.08 -20.35 -10.14
N PRO A 22 -5.87 -19.54 -9.42
CA PRO A 22 -7.20 -19.11 -9.88
C PRO A 22 -7.18 -18.16 -11.10
N LEU A 23 -6.08 -17.44 -11.33
CA LEU A 23 -5.89 -16.65 -12.56
C LEU A 23 -5.73 -17.57 -13.77
N PHE A 24 -4.92 -18.63 -13.66
CA PHE A 24 -4.69 -19.59 -14.74
C PHE A 24 -5.87 -20.54 -15.00
N THR A 25 -6.70 -20.79 -13.97
CA THR A 25 -7.87 -21.68 -14.08
C THR A 25 -9.18 -20.94 -14.39
N GLY A 26 -9.14 -19.62 -14.62
CA GLY A 26 -10.31 -18.80 -14.93
C GLY A 26 -11.27 -18.55 -13.75
N ARG A 27 -10.96 -19.06 -12.55
CA ARG A 27 -11.78 -18.92 -11.33
C ARG A 27 -11.67 -17.55 -10.65
N TRP A 28 -10.83 -16.65 -11.18
CA TRP A 28 -10.62 -15.30 -10.67
C TRP A 28 -11.86 -14.40 -10.74
N THR A 29 -12.87 -14.77 -11.54
CA THR A 29 -14.14 -14.04 -11.67
C THR A 29 -15.08 -14.25 -10.48
N THR A 30 -14.75 -15.16 -9.56
CA THR A 30 -15.57 -15.42 -8.38
C THR A 30 -15.42 -14.32 -7.33
N PRO A 31 -16.50 -13.92 -6.63
CA PRO A 31 -16.42 -12.89 -5.58
C PRO A 31 -15.44 -13.25 -4.46
N GLY A 32 -15.32 -14.54 -4.14
CA GLY A 32 -14.40 -15.05 -3.12
C GLY A 32 -12.93 -14.80 -3.48
N TRP A 33 -12.59 -14.73 -4.76
CA TRP A 33 -11.24 -14.40 -5.22
C TRP A 33 -10.82 -12.98 -4.84
N PHE A 34 -11.73 -12.02 -5.01
CA PHE A 34 -11.51 -10.62 -4.64
C PHE A 34 -11.44 -10.44 -3.13
N ILE A 35 -12.32 -11.12 -2.37
CA ILE A 35 -12.28 -11.10 -0.89
C ILE A 35 -10.96 -11.69 -0.37
N GLY A 36 -10.52 -12.81 -0.94
CA GLY A 36 -9.23 -13.42 -0.59
C GLY A 36 -8.05 -12.50 -0.90
N THR A 37 -8.08 -11.81 -2.05
CA THR A 37 -7.05 -10.84 -2.44
C THR A 37 -7.04 -9.63 -1.51
N ALA A 38 -8.20 -9.08 -1.15
CA ALA A 38 -8.31 -7.99 -0.19
C ALA A 38 -7.77 -8.40 1.20
N GLY A 39 -8.13 -9.60 1.68
CA GLY A 39 -7.61 -10.16 2.92
C GLY A 39 -6.09 -10.35 2.89
N LEU A 40 -5.54 -10.82 1.77
CA LEU A 40 -4.09 -10.94 1.57
C LEU A 40 -3.40 -9.57 1.63
N CYS A 41 -3.94 -8.54 0.96
CA CYS A 41 -3.40 -7.18 1.00
C CYS A 41 -3.42 -6.60 2.42
N VAL A 42 -4.52 -6.78 3.16
CA VAL A 42 -4.63 -6.33 4.56
C VAL A 42 -3.63 -7.07 5.45
N GLY A 43 -3.54 -8.38 5.33
CA GLY A 43 -2.58 -9.19 6.09
C GLY A 43 -1.13 -8.81 5.80
N ALA A 44 -0.78 -8.64 4.53
CA ALA A 44 0.54 -8.17 4.12
C ALA A 44 0.84 -6.78 4.69
N THR A 45 -0.10 -5.85 4.61
CA THR A 45 0.04 -4.50 5.18
C THR A 45 0.26 -4.55 6.70
N ALA A 46 -0.50 -5.38 7.41
CA ALA A 46 -0.34 -5.58 8.84
C ALA A 46 1.06 -6.12 9.17
N VAL A 47 1.51 -7.16 8.45
CA VAL A 47 2.87 -7.71 8.64
C VAL A 47 3.93 -6.66 8.36
N THR A 48 3.83 -5.91 7.25
CA THR A 48 4.77 -4.82 6.93
C THR A 48 4.78 -3.75 8.02
N TRP A 49 3.62 -3.37 8.54
CA TRP A 49 3.51 -2.40 9.63
C TRP A 49 4.16 -2.93 10.91
N PHE A 50 3.89 -4.19 11.30
CA PHE A 50 4.51 -4.83 12.46
C PHE A 50 6.03 -4.91 12.29
N VAL A 51 6.51 -5.41 11.16
CA VAL A 51 7.95 -5.49 10.88
C VAL A 51 8.57 -4.10 10.97
N GLY A 52 7.96 -3.07 10.37
CA GLY A 52 8.45 -1.69 10.46
C GLY A 52 8.49 -1.17 11.91
N ALA A 53 7.43 -1.41 12.69
CA ALA A 53 7.36 -0.98 14.09
C ALA A 53 8.42 -1.65 14.99
N PHE A 54 8.82 -2.88 14.67
CA PHE A 54 9.77 -3.68 15.46
C PHE A 54 11.16 -3.83 14.82
N ALA A 55 11.41 -3.28 13.63
CA ALA A 55 12.67 -3.44 12.90
C ALA A 55 13.87 -2.74 13.55
N GLY A 56 13.67 -1.96 14.62
CA GLY A 56 14.77 -1.33 15.34
C GLY A 56 15.53 -0.27 14.55
N SER A 57 15.08 0.08 13.32
CA SER A 57 15.45 1.36 12.70
C SER A 57 14.94 2.42 13.66
N SER A 58 15.86 3.08 14.35
CA SER A 58 15.45 4.07 15.33
C SER A 58 14.49 5.04 14.65
N LEU A 59 13.41 5.35 15.34
CA LEU A 59 12.62 6.53 15.05
C LEU A 59 13.45 7.81 15.25
N ASP A 60 14.77 7.67 15.47
CA ASP A 60 15.73 8.74 15.50
C ASP A 60 16.03 9.16 14.05
N PRO A 61 15.60 10.38 13.67
CA PRO A 61 15.92 10.94 12.36
C PRO A 61 17.43 11.03 12.11
N GLU A 62 18.27 11.16 13.14
CA GLU A 62 19.72 11.25 12.99
C GLU A 62 20.30 9.97 12.40
N GLU A 63 19.95 8.80 12.96
CA GLU A 63 20.44 7.51 12.48
C GLU A 63 19.94 7.20 11.05
N SER A 64 18.69 7.58 10.75
CA SER A 64 18.11 7.43 9.41
C SER A 64 18.87 8.26 8.37
N CYS A 65 19.27 9.49 8.74
CA CYS A 65 20.08 10.35 7.88
C CYS A 65 21.47 9.77 7.63
N HIS A 66 22.13 9.27 8.69
CA HIS A 66 23.43 8.62 8.57
C HIS A 66 23.37 7.34 7.72
N ALA A 67 22.32 6.52 7.89
CA ALA A 67 22.10 5.32 7.08
C ALA A 67 21.89 5.64 5.59
N ALA A 68 21.29 6.79 5.28
CA ALA A 68 21.14 7.30 3.92
C ALA A 68 22.41 7.99 3.38
N GLY A 69 23.49 8.06 4.16
CA GLY A 69 24.74 8.73 3.78
C GLY A 69 24.66 10.26 3.83
N ALA A 70 23.61 10.82 4.44
CA ALA A 70 23.42 12.26 4.60
C ALA A 70 23.87 12.72 6.00
N THR A 71 24.39 13.94 6.08
CA THR A 71 24.69 14.58 7.36
C THR A 71 23.41 15.15 7.97
N TYR A 72 23.14 14.78 9.22
CA TYR A 72 22.05 15.33 10.00
C TYR A 72 22.38 16.74 10.50
N ASP A 73 21.53 17.72 10.18
CA ASP A 73 21.64 19.10 10.63
C ASP A 73 20.58 19.41 11.70
N SER A 74 21.00 19.33 12.96
CA SER A 74 20.14 19.61 14.12
C SER A 74 19.74 21.08 14.24
N ALA A 75 20.56 22.01 13.73
CA ALA A 75 20.24 23.44 13.70
C ALA A 75 19.15 23.74 12.66
N TYR A 76 19.24 23.14 11.47
CA TYR A 76 18.19 23.24 10.46
C TYR A 76 16.87 22.64 10.96
N ARG A 77 16.93 21.46 11.59
CA ARG A 77 15.73 20.76 12.07
C ARG A 77 15.06 21.46 13.25
N SER A 78 15.82 22.07 14.15
CA SER A 78 15.25 22.87 15.24
C SER A 78 14.60 24.16 14.72
N ALA A 79 15.19 24.79 13.70
CA ALA A 79 14.59 25.95 13.03
C ALA A 79 13.31 25.59 12.22
N HIS A 80 13.24 24.39 11.66
CA HIS A 80 12.13 23.91 10.82
C HIS A 80 11.34 22.76 11.46
N TRP A 81 11.15 22.80 12.78
CA TRP A 81 10.48 21.72 13.53
C TRP A 81 9.02 21.47 13.09
N GLN A 82 8.41 22.40 12.37
CA GLN A 82 7.04 22.30 11.83
C GLN A 82 6.97 21.58 10.47
N GLU A 83 8.10 21.40 9.77
CA GLU A 83 8.11 20.70 8.48
C GLU A 83 7.75 19.21 8.61
N PRO A 84 8.28 18.45 9.60
CA PRO A 84 7.91 17.04 9.80
C PRO A 84 6.48 16.82 10.27
N SER A 85 5.82 17.83 10.86
CA SER A 85 4.45 17.71 11.37
C SER A 85 3.39 17.96 10.29
N ARG A 86 3.78 18.36 9.08
CA ARG A 86 2.87 18.48 7.96
C ARG A 86 2.42 17.09 7.49
N TRP A 87 1.11 16.92 7.42
CA TRP A 87 0.49 15.66 6.98
C TRP A 87 0.71 15.39 5.48
N PHE A 88 0.84 16.44 4.66
CA PHE A 88 1.14 16.35 3.22
C PHE A 88 1.65 17.70 2.70
N PRO A 89 2.62 17.74 1.75
CA PRO A 89 3.43 16.62 1.26
C PRO A 89 4.32 16.05 2.36
N LEU A 90 4.54 14.73 2.35
CA LEU A 90 5.37 14.08 3.34
C LEU A 90 6.84 14.45 3.09
N HIS A 91 7.52 14.89 4.14
CA HIS A 91 8.90 15.35 4.08
C HIS A 91 9.61 14.97 5.38
N ASN A 92 10.84 14.47 5.27
CA ASN A 92 11.70 14.20 6.41
C ASN A 92 13.14 14.60 6.05
N ARG A 93 13.40 15.91 6.10
CA ARG A 93 14.71 16.48 5.72
C ARG A 93 15.78 16.18 6.75
N CYS A 94 16.94 15.77 6.25
CA CYS A 94 18.19 15.70 7.02
C CYS A 94 18.89 17.06 7.09
N ASN A 95 18.81 17.82 6.00
CA ASN A 95 19.35 19.17 5.83
C ASN A 95 18.57 19.90 4.73
N ALA A 96 18.95 21.13 4.39
CA ALA A 96 18.25 21.94 3.38
C ALA A 96 18.18 21.28 1.98
N SER A 97 19.09 20.37 1.67
CA SER A 97 19.28 19.77 0.33
C SER A 97 18.85 18.30 0.22
N TYR A 98 18.73 17.59 1.33
CA TYR A 98 18.47 16.14 1.34
C TYR A 98 17.21 15.79 2.12
N ASP A 99 16.29 15.12 1.44
CA ASP A 99 15.06 14.57 2.01
C ASP A 99 15.12 13.05 2.01
N LEU A 100 14.80 12.44 3.16
CA LEU A 100 14.68 10.99 3.29
C LEU A 100 13.47 10.45 2.52
N VAL A 101 12.46 11.27 2.25
CA VAL A 101 11.27 10.85 1.51
C VAL A 101 11.56 10.91 0.01
N PRO A 102 11.53 9.77 -0.71
CA PRO A 102 11.72 9.78 -2.15
C PRO A 102 10.61 10.56 -2.86
N ALA A 103 10.96 11.23 -3.96
CA ALA A 103 10.03 12.08 -4.72
C ALA A 103 8.78 11.35 -5.25
N TRP A 104 8.82 10.01 -5.39
CA TRP A 104 7.70 9.20 -5.87
C TRP A 104 6.64 8.90 -4.80
N VAL A 105 6.98 9.01 -3.50
CA VAL A 105 6.08 8.63 -2.40
C VAL A 105 4.86 9.54 -2.37
N ASN A 106 5.05 10.86 -2.44
CA ASN A 106 3.95 11.82 -2.38
C ASN A 106 2.94 11.63 -3.55
N PRO A 107 3.37 11.53 -4.82
CA PRO A 107 2.48 11.17 -5.92
C PRO A 107 1.77 9.82 -5.72
N ALA A 108 2.47 8.78 -5.26
CA ALA A 108 1.88 7.46 -5.04
C ALA A 108 0.76 7.49 -3.98
N LEU A 109 0.97 8.23 -2.88
CA LEU A 109 -0.02 8.43 -1.82
C LEU A 109 -1.30 9.12 -2.30
N VAL A 110 -1.22 9.94 -3.35
CA VAL A 110 -2.41 10.59 -3.94
C VAL A 110 -3.04 9.71 -5.02
N LEU A 111 -2.25 9.16 -5.93
CA LEU A 111 -2.74 8.44 -7.10
C LEU A 111 -3.39 7.10 -6.75
N LEU A 112 -2.80 6.33 -5.81
CA LEU A 112 -3.31 5.01 -5.47
C LEU A 112 -4.71 5.05 -4.82
N PRO A 113 -4.99 5.90 -3.81
CA PRO A 113 -6.33 6.03 -3.26
C PRO A 113 -7.34 6.57 -4.27
N LEU A 114 -6.95 7.54 -5.12
CA LEU A 114 -7.82 8.05 -6.18
C LEU A 114 -8.22 6.94 -7.14
N LEU A 115 -7.27 6.11 -7.56
CA LEU A 115 -7.53 4.95 -8.41
C LEU A 115 -8.45 3.94 -7.71
N ALA A 116 -8.19 3.65 -6.44
CA ALA A 116 -9.01 2.73 -5.65
C ALA A 116 -10.47 3.22 -5.51
N ILE A 117 -10.67 4.51 -5.23
CA ILE A 117 -11.99 5.15 -5.16
C ILE A 117 -12.68 5.10 -6.53
N GLY A 118 -11.95 5.40 -7.61
CA GLY A 118 -12.46 5.31 -8.98
C GLY A 118 -12.96 3.90 -9.32
N CYS A 119 -12.13 2.88 -9.06
CA CYS A 119 -12.50 1.47 -9.25
C CYS A 119 -13.71 1.07 -8.42
N LEU A 120 -13.77 1.49 -7.15
CA LEU A 120 -14.91 1.23 -6.27
C LEU A 120 -16.18 1.88 -6.80
N GLY A 121 -16.11 3.14 -7.25
CA GLY A 121 -17.23 3.86 -7.83
C GLY A 121 -17.80 3.16 -9.08
N VAL A 122 -16.91 2.68 -9.97
CA VAL A 122 -17.32 1.89 -11.15
C VAL A 122 -17.97 0.57 -10.72
N ALA A 123 -17.39 -0.14 -9.77
CA ALA A 123 -17.94 -1.41 -9.28
C ALA A 123 -19.34 -1.24 -8.67
N VAL A 124 -19.55 -0.20 -7.86
CA VAL A 124 -20.85 0.14 -7.27
C VAL A 124 -21.86 0.47 -8.35
N ARG A 125 -21.50 1.33 -9.33
CA ARG A 125 -22.39 1.66 -10.45
C ARG A 125 -22.83 0.43 -11.23
N LEU A 126 -21.88 -0.46 -11.55
CA LEU A 126 -22.18 -1.72 -12.26
C LEU A 126 -23.09 -2.64 -11.43
N ALA A 127 -22.88 -2.72 -10.11
CA ALA A 127 -23.71 -3.53 -9.23
C ALA A 127 -25.16 -2.99 -9.15
N VAL A 128 -25.33 -1.67 -9.06
CA VAL A 128 -26.65 -1.01 -9.06
C VAL A 128 -27.35 -1.21 -10.41
N ALA A 129 -26.66 -0.98 -11.52
CA ALA A 129 -27.22 -1.17 -12.86
C ALA A 129 -27.71 -2.63 -13.08
N ARG A 130 -26.93 -3.62 -12.64
CA ARG A 130 -27.30 -5.04 -12.70
C ARG A 130 -28.50 -5.41 -11.82
N ARG A 131 -28.70 -4.73 -10.70
CA ARG A 131 -29.89 -4.93 -9.85
C ARG A 131 -31.13 -4.32 -10.52
N GLY A 132 -31.00 -3.13 -11.09
CA GLY A 132 -32.10 -2.47 -11.81
C GLY A 132 -32.63 -3.30 -12.99
N THR A 133 -31.73 -3.89 -13.79
CA THR A 133 -32.14 -4.75 -14.91
C THR A 133 -32.84 -6.04 -14.45
N ARG A 134 -32.38 -6.68 -13.37
CA ARG A 134 -33.03 -7.88 -12.81
C ARG A 134 -34.44 -7.62 -12.29
N ILE A 135 -34.66 -6.47 -11.63
CA ILE A 135 -35.99 -6.10 -11.09
C ILE A 135 -36.95 -5.79 -12.25
N GLY A 136 -36.48 -5.10 -13.30
CA GLY A 136 -37.29 -4.83 -14.50
C GLY A 136 -37.70 -6.09 -15.28
N SER A 137 -36.81 -7.07 -15.41
CA SER A 137 -37.14 -8.36 -16.06
C SER A 137 -38.11 -9.23 -15.25
N ALA A 138 -38.10 -9.12 -13.91
CA ALA A 138 -39.05 -9.84 -13.05
C ALA A 138 -40.46 -9.22 -13.04
N ALA A 139 -40.62 -8.02 -13.61
CA ALA A 139 -41.90 -7.29 -13.70
C ALA A 139 -42.50 -7.26 -15.13
N GLY A 140 -41.93 -8.03 -16.08
CA GLY A 140 -42.45 -8.14 -17.45
C GLY A 140 -43.71 -9.02 -17.56
N PRO A 141 -44.65 -8.74 -18.49
CA PRO A 141 -46.06 -9.03 -18.35
C PRO A 141 -46.43 -10.52 -18.54
N SER A 142 -47.37 -10.96 -17.69
CA SER A 142 -48.17 -12.19 -17.79
C SER A 142 -49.06 -12.21 -19.03
#